data_AF-A0A1G1TI05-F1
#
_entry.id   AF-A0A1G1TI05-F1
#
_cell.length_a   1.000
_cell.length_b   1.000
_cell.length_c   1.000
_cell.angle_alpha   90.00
_cell.angle_beta   90.00
_cell.angle_gamma   90.00
#
_symmetry.space_group_name_H-M   'P 1'
#
loop_
_entity.id
_entity.type
_entity.pdbx_description
1 polymer ?
#
loop_
_entity_poly.entity_id
_entity_poly.type
_entity_poly.pdbx_seq_one_letter_code
_entity_poly.pdbx_strand_id
1 'polypeptide(L)'
;MQLMPTLIHRNYVAAAAAQNDVYALGGAVRQKITKRTALTADYYYLFPGNTATNFRNALGLGVDLETGGHIFQLHVSNSLGMTEKFFVPETTGNFFAGDLYFGFTVARHFTIRPH
;
A
#
# COMPACT_ATOMS: atom_id res chain seq x y z
N MET A 1 0.81 -6.32 13.74
CA MET A 1 -0.17 -6.63 12.68
C MET A 1 -1.32 -5.67 12.85
N GLN A 2 -1.96 -5.27 11.76
CA GLN A 2 -3.07 -4.32 11.79
C GLN A 2 -4.12 -4.74 10.76
N LEU A 3 -5.39 -4.50 11.11
CA LEU A 3 -6.50 -4.54 10.19
C LEU A 3 -7.00 -3.12 9.95
N MET A 4 -7.40 -2.83 8.72
CA MET A 4 -7.71 -1.49 8.23
C MET A 4 -9.01 -1.51 7.43
N PRO A 5 -10.18 -1.45 8.09
CA PRO A 5 -11.43 -1.17 7.40
C PRO A 5 -11.30 0.16 6.65
N THR A 6 -11.56 0.14 5.35
CA THR A 6 -11.26 1.27 4.47
C THR A 6 -12.49 1.62 3.65
N LEU A 7 -12.82 2.92 3.62
CA LEU A 7 -13.81 3.51 2.72
C LEU A 7 -13.12 4.59 1.90
N ILE A 8 -13.21 4.49 0.58
CA ILE A 8 -12.74 5.50 -0.35
C ILE A 8 -13.93 6.11 -1.04
N HIS A 9 -14.13 7.41 -0.84
CA HIS A 9 -15.13 8.20 -1.53
C HIS A 9 -14.50 8.91 -2.75
N ARG A 10 -15.17 8.80 -3.90
CA ARG A 10 -14.83 9.47 -5.16
C ARG A 10 -15.91 10.50 -5.49
N ASN A 11 -15.52 11.79 -5.46
CA ASN A 11 -16.41 12.90 -5.83
C ASN A 11 -16.88 12.83 -7.29
N TYR A 12 -16.05 12.28 -8.17
CA TYR A 12 -16.33 12.17 -9.60
C TYR A 12 -16.05 10.75 -10.10
N VAL A 13 -16.97 10.22 -10.88
CA VAL A 13 -16.83 8.94 -11.58
C VAL A 13 -17.21 9.15 -13.05
N ALA A 14 -16.41 8.59 -13.95
CA ALA A 14 -16.56 8.83 -15.39
C ALA A 14 -17.74 8.05 -16.01
N ALA A 15 -18.17 6.96 -15.38
CA ALA A 15 -19.26 6.10 -15.86
C ALA A 15 -20.34 5.98 -14.80
N ALA A 16 -21.61 5.97 -15.21
CA ALA A 16 -22.76 5.80 -14.30
C ALA A 16 -22.76 4.44 -13.56
N ALA A 17 -22.11 3.43 -14.12
CA ALA A 17 -21.94 2.12 -13.49
C ALA A 17 -20.81 2.08 -12.45
N ALA A 18 -19.93 3.08 -12.42
CA ALA A 18 -18.83 3.14 -11.48
C ALA A 18 -19.31 3.63 -10.10
N GLN A 19 -18.68 3.12 -9.05
CA GLN A 19 -19.07 3.42 -7.68
C GLN A 19 -18.37 4.68 -7.17
N ASN A 20 -19.16 5.57 -6.54
CA ASN A 20 -18.61 6.68 -5.77
C ASN A 20 -17.97 6.20 -4.47
N ASP A 21 -18.56 5.21 -3.81
CA ASP A 21 -18.05 4.64 -2.56
C ASP A 21 -17.46 3.24 -2.79
N VAL A 22 -16.19 3.09 -2.43
CA VAL A 22 -15.48 1.81 -2.50
C VAL A 22 -15.11 1.36 -1.10
N TYR A 23 -15.57 0.18 -0.72
CA TYR A 23 -15.25 -0.44 0.56
C TYR A 23 -14.18 -1.51 0.38
N ALA A 24 -13.24 -1.54 1.32
CA ALA A 24 -12.17 -2.52 1.34
C ALA A 24 -11.80 -2.89 2.78
N LEU A 25 -11.13 -4.04 2.91
CA LEU A 25 -10.49 -4.46 4.14
C LEU A 25 -8.99 -4.66 3.90
N GLY A 26 -8.20 -3.79 4.50
CA GLY A 26 -6.74 -3.89 4.51
C GLY A 26 -6.24 -4.74 5.66
N GLY A 27 -5.15 -5.45 5.44
CA GLY A 27 -4.34 -6.13 6.45
C GLY A 27 -2.87 -5.81 6.24
N ALA A 28 -2.19 -5.46 7.32
CA ALA A 28 -0.78 -5.10 7.31
C ALA A 28 0.02 -5.86 8.37
N VAL A 29 1.21 -6.30 7.99
CA VAL A 29 2.18 -6.94 8.87
C VAL A 29 3.51 -6.22 8.75
N ARG A 30 4.13 -6.02 9.91
CA ARG A 30 5.52 -5.61 10.02
C ARG A 30 6.21 -6.48 11.03
N GLN A 31 7.29 -7.12 10.62
CA GLN A 31 8.09 -8.01 11.47
C GLN A 31 9.56 -7.58 11.42
N LYS A 32 10.13 -7.27 12.58
CA LYS A 32 11.58 -7.06 12.69
C LYS A 32 12.30 -8.40 12.56
N ILE A 33 13.26 -8.46 11.65
CA ILE A 33 14.15 -9.63 11.47
C ILE A 33 15.46 -9.39 12.20
N THR A 34 15.96 -8.16 12.16
CA THR A 34 17.15 -7.73 12.91
C THR A 34 16.86 -6.42 13.62
N LYS A 35 17.85 -5.90 14.36
CA LYS A 35 17.76 -4.55 14.95
C LYS A 35 17.61 -3.45 13.90
N ARG A 36 18.04 -3.70 12.66
CA ARG A 36 18.11 -2.71 11.57
C ARG A 36 17.31 -3.12 10.32
N THR A 37 16.60 -4.25 10.36
CA THR A 37 15.86 -4.77 9.21
C THR A 37 14.49 -5.22 9.64
N ALA A 38 13.46 -4.74 8.96
CA ALA A 38 12.10 -5.23 9.10
C ALA A 38 11.53 -5.62 7.74
N LEU A 39 10.69 -6.66 7.72
CA LEU A 39 9.87 -7.01 6.57
C LEU A 39 8.47 -6.45 6.77
N THR A 40 7.89 -5.93 5.70
CA THR A 40 6.52 -5.45 5.65
C THR A 40 5.72 -6.19 4.58
N ALA A 41 4.44 -6.37 4.83
CA ALA A 41 3.51 -6.93 3.87
C ALA A 41 2.14 -6.29 4.08
N ASP A 42 1.53 -5.87 2.99
CA ASP A 42 0.23 -5.19 2.97
C ASP A 42 -0.68 -5.86 1.94
N TYR A 43 -1.93 -6.06 2.30
CA TYR A 43 -2.94 -6.62 1.42
C TYR A 43 -4.26 -5.91 1.59
N TYR A 44 -4.90 -5.53 0.49
CA TYR A 44 -6.24 -4.93 0.51
C TYR A 44 -7.20 -5.77 -0.30
N TYR A 45 -8.24 -6.25 0.38
CA TYR A 45 -9.37 -6.94 -0.23
C TYR A 45 -10.47 -5.94 -0.57
N LEU A 46 -10.82 -5.83 -1.84
CA LEU A 46 -11.98 -5.04 -2.28
C LEU A 46 -13.27 -5.81 -2.03
N PHE A 47 -14.27 -5.15 -1.44
CA PHE A 47 -15.60 -5.75 -1.31
C PHE A 47 -16.32 -5.81 -2.67
N PRO A 48 -17.23 -6.79 -2.87
CA PRO A 48 -17.93 -6.97 -4.14
C PRO A 48 -18.62 -5.69 -4.63
N GLY A 49 -18.47 -5.40 -5.91
CA GLY A 49 -18.98 -4.19 -6.56
C GLY A 49 -18.31 -3.94 -7.90
N ASN A 50 -18.75 -2.91 -8.62
CA ASN A 50 -18.18 -2.55 -9.92
C ASN A 50 -16.65 -2.36 -9.86
N THR A 51 -16.12 -1.79 -8.77
CA THR A 51 -14.68 -1.63 -8.60
C THR A 51 -13.96 -2.98 -8.49
N ALA A 52 -14.46 -3.90 -7.67
CA ALA A 52 -13.87 -5.24 -7.52
C ALA A 52 -14.00 -6.13 -8.78
N THR A 53 -14.94 -5.82 -9.67
CA THR A 53 -15.07 -6.50 -10.97
C THR A 53 -14.04 -6.02 -11.99
N ASN A 54 -13.70 -4.72 -11.96
CA ASN A 54 -12.83 -4.10 -12.95
C ASN A 54 -11.36 -4.00 -12.49
N PHE A 55 -11.11 -4.07 -11.18
CA PHE A 55 -9.79 -3.94 -10.56
C PHE A 55 -9.48 -5.16 -9.68
N ARG A 56 -8.21 -5.29 -9.33
CA ARG A 56 -7.68 -6.39 -8.52
C ARG A 56 -7.41 -5.93 -7.09
N ASN A 57 -7.32 -6.89 -6.20
CA ASN A 57 -6.85 -6.68 -4.84
C ASN A 57 -5.37 -6.25 -4.86
N ALA A 58 -5.03 -5.33 -3.95
CA ALA A 58 -3.67 -4.80 -3.85
C ALA A 58 -2.84 -5.67 -2.91
N LEU A 59 -1.61 -5.96 -3.31
CA LEU A 59 -0.61 -6.65 -2.52
C LEU A 59 0.70 -5.88 -2.59
N GLY A 60 1.33 -5.66 -1.43
CA GLY A 60 2.62 -5.03 -1.29
C GLY A 60 3.52 -5.85 -0.37
N LEU A 61 4.79 -5.97 -0.72
CA LEU A 61 5.84 -6.51 0.12
C LEU A 61 6.98 -5.50 0.22
N GLY A 62 7.61 -5.38 1.39
CA GLY A 62 8.67 -4.42 1.60
C GLY A 62 9.71 -4.82 2.63
N VAL A 63 10.79 -4.05 2.61
CA VAL A 63 11.91 -4.15 3.53
C VAL A 63 12.26 -2.75 4.02
N ASP A 64 12.26 -2.58 5.33
CA ASP A 64 12.80 -1.40 6.00
C ASP A 64 14.24 -1.67 6.43
N LEU A 65 15.16 -0.76 6.11
CA LEU A 65 16.57 -0.78 6.52
C LEU A 65 16.89 0.50 7.30
N GLU A 66 17.22 0.34 8.58
CA GLU A 66 17.51 1.45 9.48
C GLU A 66 19.03 1.59 9.69
N THR A 67 19.58 2.70 9.18
CA THR A 67 21.02 3.01 9.25
C THR A 67 21.29 4.17 10.19
N GLY A 68 20.82 4.07 11.44
CA GLY A 68 21.18 4.96 12.57
C GLY A 68 20.78 6.44 12.46
N GLY A 69 20.37 6.89 11.27
CA GLY A 69 19.91 8.24 10.97
C GLY A 69 19.05 8.30 9.71
N HIS A 70 19.14 7.31 8.83
CA HIS A 70 18.23 7.13 7.69
C HIS A 70 17.41 5.85 7.85
N ILE A 71 16.19 5.89 7.35
CA ILE A 71 15.33 4.73 7.17
C ILE A 71 15.10 4.60 5.67
N PHE A 72 15.66 3.56 5.07
CA PHE A 72 15.44 3.20 3.68
C PHE A 72 14.31 2.18 3.63
N GLN A 73 13.22 2.52 2.96
CA GLN A 73 12.11 1.61 2.74
C GLN A 73 12.09 1.25 1.27
N LEU A 74 12.16 -0.03 0.97
CA LEU A 74 12.02 -0.56 -0.38
C LEU A 74 10.77 -1.42 -0.41
N HIS A 75 9.95 -1.29 -1.44
CA HIS A 75 8.74 -2.10 -1.56
C HIS A 75 8.41 -2.40 -3.01
N VAL A 76 7.68 -3.50 -3.18
CA VAL A 76 7.18 -4.01 -4.46
C VAL A 76 5.69 -4.26 -4.32
N SER A 77 4.90 -3.83 -5.29
CA SER A 77 3.45 -4.03 -5.31
C SER A 77 2.94 -4.30 -6.73
N ASN A 78 1.73 -4.85 -6.85
CA ASN A 78 1.00 -4.91 -8.12
C ASN A 78 0.19 -3.65 -8.45
N SER A 79 0.21 -2.64 -7.58
CA SER A 79 -0.38 -1.33 -7.87
C SER A 79 0.61 -0.38 -8.54
N LEU A 80 0.15 0.31 -9.59
CA LEU A 80 0.86 1.39 -10.27
C LEU A 80 1.10 2.60 -9.34
N GLY A 81 0.13 2.89 -8.48
CA GLY A 81 0.20 4.02 -7.55
C GLY A 81 0.33 3.52 -6.11
N MET A 82 1.31 4.07 -5.40
CA MET A 82 1.58 3.73 -4.00
C MET A 82 0.73 4.53 -2.99
N THR A 83 -0.01 5.54 -3.46
CA THR A 83 -0.98 6.27 -2.63
C THR A 83 -2.28 5.49 -2.55
N GLU A 84 -2.95 5.52 -1.39
CA GLU A 84 -4.15 4.74 -1.07
C GLU A 84 -5.27 4.89 -2.11
N LYS A 85 -5.43 6.10 -2.67
CA LYS A 85 -6.39 6.40 -3.74
C LYS A 85 -6.20 5.53 -4.99
N PHE A 86 -4.96 5.20 -5.32
CA PHE A 86 -4.61 4.37 -6.47
C PHE A 86 -4.40 2.91 -6.04
N PHE A 87 -3.74 2.73 -4.90
CA PHE A 87 -3.38 1.45 -4.33
C PHE A 87 -4.60 0.56 -4.09
N VAL A 88 -5.66 1.09 -3.47
CA VAL A 88 -6.79 0.25 -3.07
C VAL A 88 -7.79 0.03 -4.22
N PRO A 89 -8.29 1.06 -4.93
CA PRO A 89 -9.42 0.88 -5.85
C PRO A 89 -9.04 0.96 -7.34
N GLU A 90 -7.74 1.07 -7.67
CA GLU A 90 -7.26 1.23 -9.07
C GLU A 90 -6.09 0.28 -9.40
N THR A 91 -5.88 -0.76 -8.60
CA THR A 91 -4.88 -1.80 -8.88
C THR A 91 -5.31 -2.66 -10.06
N THR A 92 -4.49 -2.68 -11.12
CA THR A 92 -4.74 -3.49 -12.33
C THR A 92 -3.76 -4.65 -12.48
N GLY A 93 -2.57 -4.54 -11.90
CA GLY A 93 -1.50 -5.54 -12.04
C GLY A 93 -1.83 -6.87 -11.36
N ASN A 94 -1.35 -7.95 -11.97
CA ASN A 94 -1.33 -9.28 -11.37
C ASN A 94 0.04 -9.58 -10.75
N PHE A 95 0.13 -9.48 -9.42
CA PHE A 95 1.37 -9.72 -8.66
C PHE A 95 2.03 -11.06 -9.00
N PHE A 96 1.23 -12.14 -9.08
CA PHE A 96 1.74 -13.50 -9.32
C PHE A 96 2.04 -13.80 -10.78
N ALA A 97 1.59 -12.95 -11.72
CA ALA A 97 1.97 -13.03 -13.13
C ALA A 97 3.17 -12.12 -13.48
N GLY A 98 3.72 -11.40 -12.50
CA GLY A 98 4.93 -10.58 -12.68
C GLY A 98 4.68 -9.09 -12.93
N ASP A 99 3.44 -8.60 -12.81
CA ASP A 99 3.15 -7.16 -12.87
C ASP A 99 3.58 -6.53 -11.54
N LEU A 100 4.87 -6.23 -11.44
CA LEU A 100 5.52 -5.73 -10.24
C LEU A 100 6.01 -4.29 -10.43
N TYR A 101 5.53 -3.41 -9.58
CA TYR A 101 5.94 -2.02 -9.46
C TYR A 101 6.81 -1.86 -8.24
N PHE A 102 7.97 -1.26 -8.42
CA PHE A 102 8.95 -1.02 -7.36
C PHE A 102 8.92 0.44 -6.93
N GLY A 103 8.97 0.66 -5.63
CA GLY A 103 9.09 1.98 -5.03
C GLY A 103 10.07 2.00 -3.87
N PHE A 104 10.56 3.19 -3.56
CA PHE A 104 11.40 3.40 -2.39
C PHE A 104 11.06 4.71 -1.70
N THR A 105 11.34 4.77 -0.41
CA THR A 105 11.22 5.99 0.40
C THR A 105 12.44 6.07 1.31
N VAL A 106 12.99 7.27 1.44
CA VAL A 106 14.10 7.54 2.34
C VAL A 106 13.66 8.60 3.34
N ALA A 107 13.58 8.21 4.60
CA ALA A 107 13.26 9.13 5.70
C ALA A 107 14.51 9.39 6.55
N ARG A 108 14.63 10.59 7.11
CA ARG A 108 15.73 10.96 8.01
C ARG A 108 15.17 11.50 9.31
N HIS A 109 15.66 11.00 10.44
CA HIS A 109 15.29 11.52 11.75
C HIS A 109 16.23 12.66 12.14
N PHE A 110 15.67 13.81 12.50
CA PHE A 110 16.43 14.97 12.99
C PHE A 110 16.17 15.13 14.49
N THR A 111 17.17 14.82 15.32
CA THR A 111 17.08 15.05 16.76
C THR A 111 17.52 16.48 17.06
N ILE A 112 16.58 17.36 17.39
CA ILE A 112 16.86 18.72 17.85
C ILE A 112 17.25 18.63 19.34
N ARG A 113 18.48 19.03 19.69
CA ARG A 113 18.88 19.17 21.09
C ARG A 113 18.70 20.64 21.50
N PRO A 114 17.92 20.95 22.55
CA PRO A 114 17.92 22.29 23.12
C PRO A 114 19.30 22.55 23.76
N HIS A 115 19.78 23.78 23.56
CA HIS A 115 20.98 24.31 24.23
C HIS A 115 20.66 24.74 25.65
#